data_AF-A0A1D7QV15-F1
#
_entry.id   AF-A0A1D7QV15-F1
#
_cell.length_a   1.000
_cell.length_b   1.000
_cell.length_c   1.000
_cell.angle_alpha   90.00
_cell.angle_beta   90.00
_cell.angle_gamma   90.00
#
_symmetry.space_group_name_H-M   'P 1'
#
loop_
_entity.id
_entity.type
_entity.pdbx_description
1 polymer ?
#
loop_
_entity_poly.entity_id
_entity_poly.type
_entity_poly.pdbx_seq_one_letter_code
_entity_poly.pdbx_strand_id
1 'polypeptide(L)' 'MTNEELLKQLREKGFEEVLELIEDAQRGNLEELELVKSLGLLRDEALNQQVLQLLENEGVSIIYVSEDDV' A
#
# COMPACT_ATOMS: atom_id res chain seq x y z
N MET A 1 10.49 9.79 6.63
CA MET A 1 10.61 8.42 7.19
C MET A 1 11.37 7.60 6.19
N THR A 2 12.21 6.66 6.63
CA THR A 2 12.81 5.66 5.72
C THR A 2 11.84 4.50 5.48
N ASN A 3 12.06 3.73 4.42
CA ASN A 3 11.26 2.53 4.14
C ASN A 3 11.33 1.52 5.30
N GLU A 4 12.49 1.38 5.94
CA GLU A 4 12.67 0.51 7.12
C GLU A 4 11.84 0.97 8.33
N GLU A 5 11.76 2.28 8.57
CA GLU A 5 10.93 2.85 9.62
C GLU A 5 9.43 2.65 9.34
N LEU A 6 9.02 2.76 8.07
CA LEU A 6 7.66 2.49 7.62
C LEU A 6 7.27 1.02 7.86
N LEU A 7 8.09 0.07 7.39
CA LEU A 7 7.84 -1.36 7.56
C LEU A 7 7.76 -1.75 9.04
N LYS A 8 8.63 -1.17 9.88
CA LYS A 8 8.59 -1.39 11.33
C LYS A 8 7.28 -0.91 11.93
N GLN A 9 6.81 0.30 11.57
CA GLN A 9 5.52 0.81 12.07
C GLN A 9 4.34 -0.04 11.61
N LEU A 10 4.35 -0.51 10.35
CA LEU A 10 3.29 -1.38 9.84
C LEU A 10 3.21 -2.68 10.63
N ARG A 11 4.36 -3.31 10.91
CA ARG A 11 4.45 -4.52 11.73
C ARG A 11 4.00 -4.28 13.18
N GLU A 12 4.44 -3.19 13.80
CA GLU A 12 4.04 -2.86 15.18
C GLU A 12 2.54 -2.58 15.31
N LYS A 13 1.92 -2.04 14.25
CA LYS A 13 0.47 -1.79 14.18
C LYS A 13 -0.34 -3.01 13.70
N GLY A 14 0.32 -4.11 13.33
CA GLY A 14 -0.33 -5.35 12.90
C GLY A 14 -0.92 -5.31 11.49
N PHE A 15 -0.41 -4.45 10.61
CA PHE A 15 -0.87 -4.36 9.22
C PHE A 15 -0.21 -5.41 8.33
N GLU A 16 -0.39 -6.69 8.67
CA GLU A 16 0.25 -7.82 7.98
C GLU A 16 -0.17 -7.91 6.49
N GLU A 17 -1.44 -7.63 6.16
CA GLU A 17 -1.92 -7.60 4.77
C GLU A 17 -1.19 -6.55 3.93
N VAL A 18 -0.91 -5.38 4.52
CA VAL A 18 -0.16 -4.33 3.84
C VAL A 18 1.31 -4.68 3.67
N LEU A 19 1.89 -5.38 4.66
CA LEU A 19 3.26 -5.87 4.56
C LEU A 19 3.39 -6.91 3.44
N GLU A 20 2.41 -7.82 3.29
CA GLU A 20 2.38 -8.77 2.17
C GLU A 20 2.32 -8.05 0.81
N LEU A 21 1.45 -7.04 0.65
CA LEU A 21 1.38 -6.27 -0.58
C LEU A 21 2.72 -5.62 -0.95
N ILE A 22 3.42 -5.06 0.04
CA ILE A 22 4.75 -4.46 -0.17
C ILE A 22 5.77 -5.55 -0.54
N GLU A 23 5.73 -6.70 0.11
CA GLU A 23 6.65 -7.80 -0.19
C GLU A 23 6.41 -8.38 -1.59
N ASP A 24 5.16 -8.52 -2.01
CA ASP A 24 4.81 -8.94 -3.37
C ASP A 24 5.24 -7.91 -4.40
N ALA A 25 5.06 -6.60 -4.13
CA ALA A 25 5.58 -5.54 -4.99
C ALA A 25 7.11 -5.62 -5.16
N GLN A 26 7.85 -5.76 -4.05
CA GLN A 26 9.31 -5.87 -4.07
C GLN A 26 9.82 -7.11 -4.82
N ARG A 27 9.03 -8.18 -4.82
CA ARG A 27 9.33 -9.41 -5.57
C ARG A 27 8.92 -9.31 -7.05
N GLY A 28 8.23 -8.24 -7.45
CA GLY A 28 7.64 -8.09 -8.78
C GLY A 28 6.43 -8.99 -9.01
N ASN A 29 5.79 -9.46 -7.94
CA ASN A 29 4.58 -10.28 -7.99
C ASN A 29 3.29 -9.44 -7.96
N LEU A 30 3.41 -8.13 -7.69
CA LEU A 30 2.31 -7.19 -7.72
C LEU A 30 2.60 -6.14 -8.79
N GLU A 31 1.78 -6.11 -9.85
CA GLU A 31 1.91 -5.13 -10.94
C GLU A 31 0.87 -4.01 -10.83
N GLU A 32 -0.32 -4.32 -10.32
CA GLU A 32 -1.43 -3.40 -10.20
C GLU A 32 -2.12 -3.55 -8.83
N LEU A 33 -2.47 -2.42 -8.21
CA LEU A 33 -3.29 -2.39 -7.01
C LEU A 33 -4.53 -1.54 -7.26
N GLU A 34 -5.68 -2.20 -7.30
CA GLU A 34 -6.97 -1.53 -7.33
C GLU A 34 -7.36 -1.10 -5.91
N LEU A 35 -7.64 0.20 -5.73
CA LEU A 35 -8.22 0.71 -4.49
C LEU A 35 -9.38 1.65 -4.75
N VAL A 36 -10.30 1.66 -3.79
CA VAL A 36 -11.34 2.66 -3.75
C VAL A 36 -10.76 3.98 -3.22
N LYS A 37 -10.90 5.06 -3.98
CA LYS A 37 -10.31 6.37 -3.65
C LYS A 37 -10.78 6.95 -2.32
N SER A 38 -12.04 6.69 -1.93
CA SER A 38 -12.63 7.17 -0.68
C SER A 38 -12.18 6.39 0.56
N LEU A 39 -11.73 5.13 0.39
CA LEU A 39 -11.33 4.26 1.50
C LEU A 39 -9.81 4.25 1.73
N GLY A 40 -9.00 4.38 0.67
CA GLY A 40 -7.56 4.17 0.78
C GLY A 40 -7.20 2.71 1.09
N LEU A 41 -5.92 2.46 1.36
CA LEU A 41 -5.43 1.19 1.89
C LEU A 41 -5.42 1.20 3.43
N LEU A 42 -5.13 2.35 4.03
CA LEU A 42 -5.04 2.55 5.48
C LEU A 42 -5.87 3.76 5.90
N ARG A 43 -6.50 3.67 7.08
CA ARG A 43 -7.27 4.77 7.68
C ARG A 43 -6.42 5.98 8.07
N ASP A 44 -5.15 5.74 8.42
CA ASP A 44 -4.18 6.80 8.70
C ASP A 44 -3.68 7.36 7.36
N GLU A 45 -4.12 8.57 7.00
CA GLU A 45 -3.82 9.17 5.68
C GLU A 45 -2.32 9.32 5.43
N ALA A 46 -1.54 9.68 6.45
CA ALA A 46 -0.10 9.87 6.30
C ALA A 46 0.61 8.53 6.08
N LEU A 47 0.18 7.48 6.79
CA LEU A 47 0.71 6.14 6.61
C LEU A 47 0.28 5.55 5.26
N ASN A 48 -0.98 5.75 4.89
CA ASN A 48 -1.55 5.33 3.61
C ASN A 48 -0.76 5.88 2.43
N GLN A 49 -0.52 7.20 2.41
CA GLN A 49 0.22 7.85 1.34
C GLN A 49 1.66 7.33 1.23
N GLN A 50 2.33 7.09 2.37
CA GLN A 50 3.69 6.55 2.37
C GLN A 50 3.74 5.12 1.81
N VAL A 51 2.75 4.29 2.13
CA VAL A 51 2.66 2.93 1.60
C VAL A 51 2.38 2.93 0.11
N LEU A 52 1.37 3.69 -0.34
CA LEU A 52 1.05 3.78 -1.77
C LEU A 52 2.25 4.28 -2.58
N GLN A 53 2.95 5.29 -2.06
CA GLN A 53 4.17 5.79 -2.70
C GLN A 53 5.30 4.76 -2.74
N LEU A 54 5.44 3.93 -1.70
CA LEU A 54 6.39 2.82 -1.72
C LEU A 54 6.02 1.81 -2.81
N LEU A 55 4.76 1.39 -2.87
CA LEU A 55 4.27 0.45 -3.89
C LEU A 55 4.50 0.98 -5.31
N GLU A 56 4.21 2.26 -5.57
CA GLU A 56 4.50 2.91 -6.85
C GLU A 56 5.99 2.89 -7.21
N ASN A 57 6.87 3.12 -6.22
CA ASN A 57 8.32 3.08 -6.43
C ASN A 57 8.84 1.67 -6.73
N GLU A 58 8.18 0.63 -6.21
CA GLU A 58 8.47 -0.78 -6.52
C GLU A 58 7.88 -1.21 -7.88
N GLY A 59 7.15 -0.33 -8.58
CA GLY A 59 6.63 -0.56 -9.92
C GLY A 59 5.15 -0.95 -9.99
N VAL A 60 4.43 -0.87 -8.86
CA VAL A 60 2.99 -1.15 -8.81
C VAL A 60 2.20 0.04 -9.35
N SER A 61 1.27 -0.21 -10.28
CA SER A 61 0.33 0.79 -10.77
C SER A 61 -0.90 0.86 -9.88
N ILE A 62 -1.13 2.02 -9.27
CA ILE A 62 -2.26 2.25 -8.37
C ILE A 62 -3.50 2.68 -9.18
N ILE A 63 -4.52 1.83 -9.22
CA ILE A 63 -5.75 2.05 -9.99
C ILE A 63 -6.86 2.45 -9.01
N TYR A 64 -7.36 3.68 -9.15
CA TYR A 64 -8.45 4.19 -8.33
C TYR A 64 -9.80 3.82 -8.95
N VAL A 65 -10.54 2.92 -8.30
CA VAL A 65 -11.89 2.51 -8.70
C VAL A 65 -12.95 3.25 -7.87
N SER A 66 -14.16 3.37 -8.42
CA SER A 66 -15.29 3.97 -7.71
C SER A 66 -15.90 2.93 -6.75
N GLU A 67 -16.59 3.37 -5.69
CA GLU A 67 -17.33 2.47 -4.79
C GLU A 67 -18.43 1.67 -5.51
N ASP A 68 -18.91 2.15 -6.66
CA ASP A 68 -19.90 1.48 -7.51
C ASP A 68 -19.30 0.39 -8.43
N ASP A 69 -17.97 0.25 -8.50
CA ASP A 69 -17.27 -0.69 -9.40
C ASP A 69 -16.84 -2.01 -8.71
N VAL A 70 -17.14 -2.22 -7.41
CA VAL A 70 -16.74 -3.41 -6.61
C VAL A 70 -17.89 -4.38 -6.31
#